data_AF-A0A3D0ZV54-F1
#
_entry.id   AF-A0A3D0ZV54-F1
#
_cell.length_a   1.000
_cell.length_b   1.000
_cell.length_c   1.000
_cell.angle_alpha   90.00
_cell.angle_beta   90.00
_cell.angle_gamma   90.00
#
_symmetry.space_group_name_H-M   'P 1'
#
loop_
_entity.id
_entity.type
_entity.pdbx_description
1 polymer ?
#
loop_
_entity_poly.entity_id
_entity_poly.type
_entity_poly.pdbx_seq_one_letter_code
_entity_poly.pdbx_strand_id
1 'polypeptide(L)'
;MAGENLSDDFRSRNPMARIPVLKLDSGEMLAESIAICRFLEGLEAEPNLFGLDSKEQALIEMWNRRAEINLFLRVADAFRNNSGVFKDREVVCPEWG
;
A
#
# COMPACT_ATOMS: atom_id res chain seq x y z
N MET A 1 -12.65 11.79 7.78
CA MET A 1 -11.48 12.17 6.95
C MET A 1 -12.01 12.84 5.69
N ALA A 2 -11.39 13.94 5.22
CA ALA A 2 -11.91 14.71 4.06
C ALA A 2 -11.65 14.02 2.70
N GLY A 3 -10.68 13.11 2.63
CA GLY A 3 -10.31 12.36 1.42
C GLY A 3 -9.63 13.22 0.35
N GLU A 4 -8.65 14.00 0.78
CA GLU A 4 -7.77 14.82 -0.06
C GLU A 4 -7.09 14.00 -1.17
N ASN A 5 -6.87 12.71 -0.92
CA ASN A 5 -6.34 11.75 -1.90
C ASN A 5 -7.22 11.57 -3.14
N LEU A 6 -8.49 12.01 -3.11
CA LEU A 6 -9.39 11.94 -4.25
C LEU A 6 -9.32 13.14 -5.20
N SER A 7 -8.61 14.21 -4.82
CA SER A 7 -8.44 15.41 -5.65
C SER A 7 -7.70 15.10 -6.96
N ASP A 8 -7.95 15.90 -7.99
CA ASP A 8 -7.27 15.77 -9.29
C ASP A 8 -5.75 15.94 -9.16
N ASP A 9 -5.30 16.85 -8.28
CA ASP A 9 -3.87 17.05 -7.97
C ASP A 9 -3.22 15.82 -7.31
N PHE A 10 -3.94 15.11 -6.44
CA PHE A 10 -3.40 13.87 -5.88
C PHE A 10 -3.42 12.74 -6.93
N ARG A 11 -4.49 12.65 -7.73
CA ARG A 11 -4.63 11.65 -8.80
C ARG A 11 -3.58 11.80 -9.89
N SER A 12 -3.09 13.01 -10.15
CA SER A 12 -1.97 13.22 -11.08
C SER A 12 -0.66 12.65 -10.55
N ARG A 13 -0.53 12.39 -9.24
CA ARG A 13 0.63 11.74 -8.61
C ARG A 13 0.44 10.24 -8.49
N ASN A 14 -0.77 9.80 -8.12
CA ASN A 14 -1.16 8.39 -8.09
C ASN A 14 -2.60 8.23 -8.61
N PRO A 15 -2.79 7.70 -9.83
CA PRO A 15 -4.12 7.50 -10.42
C PRO A 15 -5.06 6.63 -9.58
N MET A 16 -4.51 5.74 -8.75
CA MET A 16 -5.29 4.89 -7.82
C MET A 16 -5.87 5.67 -6.64
N ALA A 17 -5.48 6.93 -6.45
CA ALA A 17 -5.94 7.78 -5.35
C ALA A 17 -5.73 7.13 -3.97
N ARG A 18 -4.61 6.42 -3.79
CA ARG A 18 -4.23 5.79 -2.52
C ARG A 18 -2.92 6.37 -2.00
N ILE A 19 -2.78 6.32 -0.68
CA ILE A 19 -1.54 6.59 0.04
C ILE A 19 -0.91 5.27 0.50
N PRO A 20 0.42 5.20 0.69
CA PRO A 20 1.42 6.26 0.48
C PRO A 20 1.84 6.45 -1.00
N VAL A 21 2.47 7.61 -1.26
CA VAL A 21 3.17 7.93 -2.52
C VAL A 21 4.47 8.65 -2.15
N LEU A 22 5.60 8.21 -2.69
CA LEU A 22 6.92 8.83 -2.54
C LEU A 22 7.26 9.63 -3.81
N LYS A 23 7.58 10.91 -3.67
CA LYS A 23 8.16 11.71 -4.75
C LYS A 23 9.68 11.60 -4.69
N LEU A 24 10.29 11.12 -5.78
CA LEU A 24 11.74 11.04 -5.91
C LEU A 24 12.33 12.42 -6.23
N ASP A 25 13.63 12.57 -6.03
CA ASP A 25 14.36 13.80 -6.39
C ASP A 25 14.30 14.10 -7.90
N SER A 26 14.17 13.05 -8.73
CA SER A 26 13.93 13.17 -10.18
C SER A 26 12.55 13.78 -10.51
N GLY A 27 11.65 13.85 -9.54
CA GLY A 27 10.26 14.28 -9.70
C GLY A 27 9.27 13.14 -9.97
N GLU A 28 9.75 11.92 -10.22
CA GLU A 28 8.90 10.73 -10.39
C GLU A 28 8.11 10.39 -9.12
N MET A 29 6.93 9.79 -9.30
CA MET A 29 6.03 9.40 -8.22
C MET A 29 6.00 7.88 -8.10
N LEU A 30 6.48 7.34 -6.98
CA LEU A 30 6.48 5.91 -6.66
C LEU A 30 5.33 5.62 -5.68
N ALA A 31 4.40 4.76 -6.10
CA ALA A 31 3.28 4.30 -5.28
C ALA A 31 3.48 2.83 -4.87
N GLU A 32 2.58 2.33 -4.02
CA GLU A 32 2.63 1.02 -3.35
C GLU A 32 3.67 0.94 -2.23
N SER A 33 3.20 0.58 -1.03
CA SER A 33 4.03 0.56 0.18
C SER A 33 5.27 -0.33 0.03
N ILE A 34 5.11 -1.53 -0.53
CA ILE A 34 6.22 -2.48 -0.73
C ILE A 34 7.24 -1.97 -1.75
N ALA A 35 6.80 -1.30 -2.82
CA ALA A 35 7.72 -0.72 -3.80
C ALA A 35 8.52 0.44 -3.20
N ILE A 36 7.86 1.30 -2.42
CA ILE A 36 8.51 2.39 -1.67
C ILE A 36 9.52 1.83 -0.67
N CYS A 37 9.15 0.84 0.14
CA CYS A 37 10.05 0.23 1.11
C CYS A 37 11.27 -0.43 0.43
N ARG A 38 11.08 -1.12 -0.70
CA ARG A 38 12.19 -1.68 -1.50
C ARG A 38 13.13 -0.59 -2.02
N PHE A 39 12.58 0.52 -2.50
CA PHE A 39 13.39 1.66 -2.94
C PHE A 39 14.21 2.23 -1.77
N LEU A 40 13.59 2.42 -0.61
CA LEU A 40 14.25 2.97 0.58
C LEU A 40 15.36 2.05 1.12
N GLU A 41 15.14 0.73 1.14
CA GLU A 41 16.20 -0.22 1.51
C GLU A 41 17.36 -0.20 0.50
N GLY A 42 17.07 0.02 -0.78
CA GLY A 42 18.10 0.22 -1.79
C GLY A 42 19.00 1.45 -1.54
N LEU A 43 18.51 2.45 -0.80
CA LEU A 43 19.30 3.60 -0.35
C LEU A 43 20.00 3.32 0.99
N GLU A 44 19.32 2.66 1.92
CA GLU A 44 19.80 2.34 3.26
C GLU A 44 19.64 0.85 3.53
N ALA A 45 20.71 0.09 3.29
CA ALA A 45 20.68 -1.38 3.31
C ALA A 45 20.54 -2.00 4.70
N GLU A 46 20.73 -1.22 5.77
CA GLU A 46 20.66 -1.70 7.15
C GLU A 46 19.56 -0.96 7.95
N PRO A 47 18.63 -1.70 8.58
CA PRO A 47 18.58 -3.16 8.68
C PRO A 47 18.13 -3.85 7.37
N ASN A 48 18.60 -5.06 7.11
CA ASN A 48 18.12 -5.93 6.02
C ASN A 48 16.63 -6.28 6.21
N LEU A 49 15.75 -5.71 5.38
CA LEU A 49 14.30 -5.87 5.39
C LEU A 49 13.77 -6.77 4.26
N PHE A 50 14.41 -6.81 3.09
CA PHE A 50 13.95 -7.60 1.94
C PHE A 50 14.89 -8.72 1.49
N GLY A 51 16.02 -8.92 2.15
CA GLY A 51 16.89 -10.09 2.00
C GLY A 51 18.09 -9.87 1.07
N LEU A 52 19.23 -10.47 1.45
CA LEU A 52 20.51 -10.32 0.76
C LEU A 52 20.77 -11.39 -0.32
N ASP A 53 20.11 -12.54 -0.22
CA ASP A 53 20.20 -13.62 -1.19
C ASP A 53 18.82 -14.07 -1.71
N SER A 54 18.80 -14.83 -2.81
CA SER A 54 17.55 -15.26 -3.45
C SER A 54 16.63 -16.08 -2.54
N LYS A 55 17.18 -16.85 -1.60
CA LYS A 55 16.41 -17.68 -0.69
C LYS A 55 15.78 -16.82 0.40
N GLU A 56 16.54 -15.91 1.00
CA GLU A 56 16.03 -14.98 2.01
C GLU A 56 14.95 -14.08 1.42
N GLN A 57 15.20 -13.49 0.24
CA GLN A 57 14.24 -12.68 -0.50
C GLN A 57 12.92 -13.42 -0.75
N ALA A 58 13.00 -14.68 -1.22
CA ALA A 58 11.82 -15.49 -1.48
C ALA A 58 11.03 -15.80 -0.20
N LEU A 59 11.71 -16.06 0.92
CA LEU A 59 11.06 -16.34 2.20
C LEU A 59 10.39 -15.09 2.78
N ILE A 60 11.05 -13.93 2.73
CA ILE A 60 10.50 -12.65 3.18
C ILE A 60 9.27 -12.29 2.34
N GLU A 61 9.39 -12.33 1.02
CA GLU A 61 8.28 -12.03 0.11
C GLU A 61 7.10 -12.98 0.34
N MET A 62 7.36 -14.28 0.50
CA MET A 62 6.30 -15.25 0.80
C MET A 62 5.52 -14.89 2.07
N TRP A 63 6.20 -14.51 3.16
CA TRP A 63 5.54 -14.11 4.41
C TRP A 63 4.86 -12.75 4.31
N ASN A 64 5.47 -11.79 3.63
CA ASN A 64 4.87 -10.49 3.36
C ASN A 64 3.55 -10.64 2.57
N ARG A 65 3.56 -11.40 1.48
CA ARG A 65 2.37 -11.71 0.68
C ARG A 65 1.29 -12.42 1.49
N ARG A 66 1.68 -13.35 2.38
CA ARG A 66 0.72 -14.03 3.27
C ARG A 66 0.07 -13.04 4.23
N ALA A 67 0.85 -12.17 4.85
CA ALA A 67 0.33 -11.14 5.77
C ALA A 67 -0.57 -10.14 5.02
N GLU A 68 -0.15 -9.69 3.84
CA GLU A 68 -0.91 -8.74 3.04
C GLU A 68 -2.27 -9.34 2.60
N ILE A 69 -2.26 -10.50 1.95
CA ILE A 69 -3.46 -11.08 1.34
C ILE A 69 -4.43 -11.64 2.40
N ASN A 70 -3.90 -12.34 3.41
CA ASN A 70 -4.71 -13.12 4.33
C ASN A 70 -5.01 -12.41 5.64
N LEU A 71 -4.32 -11.31 5.96
CA LEU A 71 -4.60 -10.50 7.13
C LEU A 71 -4.99 -9.08 6.74
N PHE A 72 -4.07 -8.31 6.15
CA PHE A 72 -4.30 -6.89 5.90
C PHE A 72 -5.51 -6.64 5.00
N LEU A 73 -5.60 -7.28 3.83
CA LEU A 73 -6.73 -7.11 2.91
C LEU A 73 -8.05 -7.56 3.56
N ARG A 74 -8.04 -8.63 4.36
CA ARG A 74 -9.26 -9.11 5.04
C ARG A 74 -9.77 -8.09 6.06
N VAL A 75 -8.86 -7.51 6.85
CA VAL A 75 -9.20 -6.47 7.83
C VAL A 75 -9.64 -5.19 7.12
N ALA A 76 -8.95 -4.81 6.04
CA ALA A 76 -9.28 -3.62 5.24
C ALA A 76 -10.67 -3.74 4.60
N ASP A 77 -11.01 -4.90 4.02
CA ASP A 77 -12.32 -5.16 3.43
C ASP A 77 -13.43 -5.12 4.49
N ALA A 78 -13.23 -5.75 5.65
CA ALA A 78 -14.20 -5.70 6.74
C ALA A 78 -14.43 -4.27 7.25
N PHE A 79 -13.35 -3.49 7.42
CA PHE A 79 -13.48 -2.09 7.79
C PHE A 79 -14.19 -1.28 6.70
N ARG A 80 -13.81 -1.47 5.44
CA ARG A 80 -14.38 -0.76 4.29
C ARG A 80 -15.88 -0.97 4.19
N ASN A 81 -16.33 -2.21 4.31
CA ASN A 81 -17.72 -2.59 4.05
C ASN A 81 -18.64 -2.38 5.26
N ASN A 82 -18.16 -2.62 6.49
CA ASN A 82 -19.02 -2.55 7.68
C ASN A 82 -18.95 -1.25 8.48
N SER A 83 -17.86 -0.49 8.41
CA SER A 83 -17.73 0.72 9.24
C SER A 83 -18.61 1.89 8.78
N GLY A 84 -19.04 1.88 7.51
CA GLY A 84 -19.75 2.99 6.88
C GLY A 84 -18.89 4.25 6.64
N VAL A 85 -17.59 4.21 6.97
CA VAL A 85 -16.67 5.36 6.84
C VAL A 85 -16.52 5.85 5.40
N PHE A 86 -16.59 4.93 4.42
CA PHE A 86 -16.41 5.23 3.00
C PHE A 86 -17.71 5.34 2.19
N LYS A 87 -18.89 5.29 2.84
CA LYS A 87 -20.20 5.27 2.16
C LYS A 87 -20.48 6.50 1.29
N ASP A 88 -19.74 7.59 1.52
CA ASP A 88 -19.87 8.84 0.80
C ASP A 88 -19.10 8.87 -0.53
N ARG A 89 -18.24 7.86 -0.79
CA ARG A 89 -17.31 7.85 -1.93
C ARG A 89 -17.05 6.48 -2.55
N GLU A 90 -17.49 5.39 -1.92
CA GLU A 90 -17.37 4.02 -2.41
C GLU A 90 -18.68 3.25 -2.23
N VAL A 91 -18.90 2.22 -3.06
CA VAL A 91 -19.92 1.21 -2.80
C VAL A 91 -19.42 0.32 -1.67
N VAL A 92 -20.18 0.27 -0.58
CA VAL A 92 -19.96 -0.61 0.57
C VAL A 92 -20.93 -1.79 0.49
N CYS A 93 -20.43 -3.02 0.64
CA CYS A 93 -21.21 -4.26 0.55
C CYS A 93 -21.01 -5.08 1.83
N PRO A 94 -21.90 -4.97 2.83
CA PRO A 94 -21.75 -5.66 4.11
C PRO A 94 -21.58 -7.19 4.00
N GLU A 95 -22.07 -7.80 2.92
CA GLU A 95 -21.92 -9.23 2.63
C GLU A 95 -20.48 -9.64 2.29
N TRP A 96 -19.58 -8.69 2.01
CA TRP A 96 -18.20 -8.94 1.58
C TRP A 96 -17.15 -8.73 2.68
N GLY A 97 -17.58 -8.53 3.92
CA GLY A 97 -16.68 -8.46 5.07
C GLY A 97 -17.28 -7.65 6.18
#